data_AF-A0AAW6M9V4-F1
#
_entry.id   AF-A0AAW6M9V4-F1
#
_cell.length_a   1.000
_cell.length_b   1.000
_cell.length_c   1.000
_cell.angle_alpha   90.00
_cell.angle_beta   90.00
_cell.angle_gamma   90.00
#
_symmetry.space_group_name_H-M   'P 1'
#
loop_
_entity.id
_entity.type
_entity.pdbx_description
1 polymer ?
#
loop_
_entity_poly.entity_id
_entity_poly.type
_entity_poly.pdbx_seq_one_letter_code
_entity_poly.pdbx_strand_id
1 'polypeptide(L)'
;IVEHVYHNTPFYRKKMQELGSTPDDINSIDDIVKLPFTTKYDLRENYPFGLCAVPMSQIVRIHASSGTTGKPSVVGYTRKDLSSWAECLSRAFTDYGADSS
;
A
#
# COMPACT_ATOMS: atom_id res chain seq x y z
N ILE A 1 0.78 8.80 6.87
CA ILE A 1 0.46 7.86 5.76
C ILE A 1 -0.50 8.51 4.76
N VAL A 2 -1.67 8.99 5.21
CA VAL A 2 -2.68 9.64 4.35
C VAL A 2 -2.07 10.76 3.51
N GLU A 3 -1.38 11.71 4.14
CA GLU A 3 -0.68 12.81 3.46
C GLU A 3 0.31 12.31 2.39
N HIS A 4 1.16 11.34 2.74
CA HIS A 4 2.13 10.76 1.80
C HIS A 4 1.44 10.19 0.55
N VAL A 5 0.35 9.44 0.71
CA VAL A 5 -0.37 8.83 -0.41
C VAL A 5 -1.13 9.89 -1.22
N TYR A 6 -1.75 10.88 -0.56
CA TYR A 6 -2.42 11.99 -1.23
C TYR A 6 -1.47 12.80 -2.13
N HIS A 7 -0.24 13.04 -1.67
CA HIS A 7 0.73 13.80 -2.45
C HIS A 7 1.49 12.98 -3.48
N ASN A 8 1.68 11.67 -3.29
CA ASN A 8 2.52 10.88 -4.18
C ASN A 8 1.77 9.91 -5.09
N THR A 9 0.44 9.79 -4.94
CA THR A 9 -0.35 8.89 -5.78
C THR A 9 -1.59 9.61 -6.36
N PRO A 10 -1.56 9.98 -7.66
CA PRO A 10 -2.65 10.73 -8.30
C PRO A 10 -4.03 10.07 -8.15
N PHE A 11 -4.09 8.72 -8.18
CA PHE A 11 -5.31 7.96 -7.97
C PHE A 11 -5.98 8.27 -6.61
N TYR A 12 -5.22 8.17 -5.51
CA TYR A 12 -5.77 8.43 -4.17
C TYR A 12 -6.11 9.90 -3.96
N ARG A 13 -5.30 10.82 -4.51
CA ARG A 13 -5.61 12.24 -4.49
C ARG A 13 -6.97 12.53 -5.10
N LYS A 14 -7.21 12.01 -6.32
CA LYS A 14 -8.47 12.17 -7.03
C LYS A 14 -9.63 11.59 -6.22
N LYS A 15 -9.48 10.37 -5.70
CA LYS A 15 -10.54 9.69 -4.95
C LYS A 15 -10.92 10.41 -3.65
N MET A 16 -9.93 11.00 -2.96
CA MET A 16 -10.18 11.82 -1.78
C MET A 16 -10.86 13.15 -2.14
N GLN A 17 -10.42 13.82 -3.22
CA GLN A 17 -11.03 15.06 -3.71
C GLN A 17 -12.50 14.87 -4.14
N GLU A 18 -12.83 13.74 -4.77
CA GLU A 18 -14.21 13.38 -5.14
C GLU A 18 -15.14 13.23 -3.94
N LEU A 19 -14.59 12.86 -2.78
CA LEU A 19 -15.31 12.79 -1.49
C LEU A 19 -15.26 14.12 -0.70
N GLY A 20 -14.66 15.16 -1.26
CA GLY A 20 -14.44 16.44 -0.56
C GLY A 20 -13.53 16.32 0.66
N SER A 21 -12.67 15.29 0.71
CA SER A 21 -11.80 15.01 1.85
C SER A 21 -10.34 15.33 1.54
N THR A 22 -9.62 15.79 2.55
CA THR A 22 -8.20 16.12 2.54
C THR A 22 -7.47 15.39 3.67
N PRO A 23 -6.12 15.32 3.65
CA PRO A 23 -5.37 14.74 4.76
C PRO A 23 -5.66 15.39 6.12
N ASP A 24 -5.97 16.69 6.14
CA ASP A 24 -6.24 17.46 7.37
C ASP A 24 -7.54 17.03 8.08
N ASP A 25 -8.43 16.32 7.38
CA ASP A 25 -9.68 15.78 7.93
C ASP A 25 -9.47 14.53 8.80
N ILE A 26 -8.24 13.98 8.84
CA ILE A 26 -7.87 12.74 9.51
C ILE A 26 -6.96 13.03 10.71
N ASN A 27 -7.55 13.21 11.88
CA ASN A 27 -6.84 13.59 13.11
C ASN A 27 -6.77 12.46 14.15
N SER A 28 -7.59 11.43 13.98
CA SER A 28 -7.71 10.28 14.88
C SER A 28 -7.99 8.99 14.13
N ILE A 29 -7.93 7.86 14.84
CA ILE A 29 -8.30 6.56 14.26
C ILE A 29 -9.78 6.51 13.86
N ASP A 30 -10.65 7.23 14.56
CA ASP A 30 -12.09 7.27 14.29
C ASP A 30 -12.40 7.91 12.93
N ASP A 31 -11.50 8.77 12.42
CA ASP A 31 -11.64 9.42 11.13
C ASP A 31 -11.38 8.49 9.94
N ILE A 32 -10.95 7.23 10.16
CA ILE A 32 -10.67 6.26 9.11
C ILE A 32 -11.88 6.04 8.18
N VAL A 33 -13.10 6.21 8.70
CA VAL A 33 -14.36 6.06 7.95
C VAL A 33 -14.55 7.14 6.86
N LYS A 34 -13.80 8.24 6.92
CA LYS A 34 -13.81 9.30 5.91
C LYS A 34 -12.97 8.95 4.68
N LEU A 35 -12.08 7.95 4.79
CA LEU A 35 -11.18 7.56 3.70
C LEU A 35 -11.90 6.71 2.65
N PRO A 36 -11.57 6.87 1.36
CA PRO A 36 -12.14 6.02 0.32
C PRO A 36 -11.65 4.57 0.44
N PHE A 37 -12.53 3.62 0.16
CA PHE A 37 -12.13 2.22 -0.01
C PHE A 37 -11.25 2.03 -1.25
N THR A 38 -10.34 1.05 -1.20
CA THR A 38 -9.60 0.57 -2.38
C THR A 38 -10.08 -0.82 -2.74
N THR A 39 -10.39 -1.03 -4.00
CA THR A 39 -10.93 -2.29 -4.52
C THR A 39 -9.92 -3.01 -5.39
N LYS A 40 -10.17 -4.30 -5.65
CA LYS A 40 -9.36 -5.06 -6.62
C LYS A 40 -9.45 -4.50 -8.04
N TYR A 41 -10.54 -3.81 -8.37
CA TYR A 41 -10.69 -3.13 -9.67
C TYR A 41 -9.72 -1.95 -9.78
N ASP A 42 -9.60 -1.14 -8.72
CA ASP A 42 -8.65 -0.01 -8.68
C ASP A 42 -7.20 -0.46 -8.94
N LEU A 43 -6.79 -1.60 -8.36
CA LEU A 43 -5.46 -2.18 -8.59
C LEU A 43 -5.21 -2.56 -10.07
N ARG A 44 -6.27 -2.98 -10.80
CA ARG A 44 -6.16 -3.41 -12.20
C ARG A 44 -6.12 -2.23 -13.16
N GLU A 45 -6.92 -1.19 -12.90
CA GLU A 45 -6.97 0.02 -13.72
C GLU A 45 -5.67 0.83 -13.64
N ASN A 46 -4.97 0.72 -12.50
CA ASN A 46 -3.69 1.41 -12.28
C ASN A 46 -2.47 0.51 -12.55
N TYR A 47 -2.64 -0.58 -13.29
CA TYR A 47 -1.53 -1.46 -13.67
C TYR A 47 -0.49 -0.73 -14.55
N PRO A 48 0.81 -1.02 -14.43
CA PRO A 48 1.44 -1.91 -13.44
C PRO A 48 1.83 -1.19 -12.14
N PHE A 49 2.06 0.13 -12.16
CA PHE A 49 2.70 0.87 -11.07
C PHE A 49 1.97 2.18 -10.70
N GLY A 50 0.75 2.40 -11.19
CA GLY A 50 0.01 3.65 -10.98
C GLY A 50 -0.37 3.92 -9.52
N LEU A 51 -0.21 2.92 -8.65
CA LEU A 51 -0.44 3.05 -7.20
C LEU A 51 0.85 3.12 -6.37
N CYS A 52 2.03 3.10 -7.01
CA CYS A 52 3.28 3.32 -6.30
C CYS A 52 3.35 4.77 -5.83
N ALA A 53 3.65 4.97 -4.54
CA ALA A 53 3.81 6.29 -3.92
C ALA A 53 5.27 6.78 -3.91
N VAL A 54 6.16 6.07 -4.61
CA VAL A 54 7.59 6.42 -4.74
C VAL A 54 8.04 6.18 -6.19
N PRO A 55 9.11 6.86 -6.64
CA PRO A 55 9.71 6.61 -7.95
C PRO A 55 10.16 5.15 -8.09
N MET A 56 10.09 4.60 -9.31
CA MET A 56 10.51 3.22 -9.60
C MET A 56 11.97 2.93 -9.22
N SER A 57 12.86 3.93 -9.20
CA SER A 57 14.24 3.78 -8.74
C SER A 57 14.38 3.39 -7.27
N GLN A 58 13.33 3.61 -6.45
CA GLN A 58 13.30 3.22 -5.04
C GLN A 58 12.66 1.84 -4.82
N ILE A 59 12.01 1.27 -5.85
CA ILE A 59 11.42 -0.06 -5.80
C ILE A 59 12.50 -1.10 -6.06
N VAL A 60 12.77 -1.95 -5.07
CA VAL A 60 13.82 -2.99 -5.14
C VAL A 60 13.26 -4.40 -5.33
N ARG A 61 11.94 -4.57 -5.21
CA ARG A 61 11.25 -5.85 -5.45
C ARG A 61 9.85 -5.61 -5.98
N ILE A 62 9.42 -6.44 -6.93
CA ILE A 62 8.07 -6.46 -7.49
C ILE A 62 7.50 -7.86 -7.31
N HIS A 63 6.28 -7.95 -6.80
CA HIS A 63 5.49 -9.18 -6.80
C HIS A 63 4.20 -8.97 -7.59
N ALA A 64 3.76 -10.03 -8.27
CA ALA A 64 2.51 -10.05 -9.00
C ALA A 64 1.68 -11.23 -8.49
N SER A 65 0.45 -10.97 -8.09
CA SER A 65 -0.49 -12.06 -7.80
C SER A 65 -1.04 -12.63 -9.10
N SER A 66 -1.26 -13.94 -9.15
CA SER A 66 -1.78 -14.68 -10.31
C SER A 66 -3.27 -14.41 -10.60
N GLY A 67 -3.72 -13.16 -10.47
CA GLY A 67 -5.12 -12.74 -10.42
C GLY A 67 -6.09 -13.61 -11.24
N THR A 68 -7.06 -14.24 -10.56
CA THR A 68 -8.02 -15.21 -11.14
C THR A 68 -8.95 -14.64 -12.22
N THR A 69 -8.87 -13.35 -12.54
CA THR A 69 -9.83 -12.61 -13.37
C THR A 69 -9.15 -11.73 -14.42
N GLY A 70 -7.93 -12.07 -14.86
CA GLY A 70 -7.22 -11.39 -15.94
C GLY A 70 -5.89 -10.77 -15.50
N LYS A 71 -5.72 -9.44 -15.69
CA LYS A 71 -4.46 -8.74 -15.41
C LYS A 71 -4.02 -8.95 -13.95
N PRO A 72 -2.76 -9.39 -13.72
CA PRO A 72 -2.26 -9.61 -12.37
C PRO A 72 -2.17 -8.29 -11.60
N SER A 73 -2.44 -8.32 -10.30
CA SER A 73 -2.21 -7.16 -9.44
C SER A 73 -0.73 -7.13 -9.04
N VAL A 74 -0.07 -6.02 -9.36
CA VAL A 74 1.37 -5.80 -9.13
C VAL A 74 1.55 -4.95 -7.89
N VAL A 75 2.51 -5.32 -7.04
CA VAL A 75 2.92 -4.59 -5.85
C VAL A 75 4.44 -4.41 -5.86
N GLY A 76 4.90 -3.21 -5.50
CA GLY A 76 6.31 -2.86 -5.39
C GLY A 76 6.72 -2.61 -3.95
N TYR A 77 7.96 -2.95 -3.60
CA TYR A 77 8.51 -2.80 -2.26
C TYR A 77 9.83 -2.01 -2.31
N THR A 78 9.97 -1.04 -1.43
CA THR A 78 11.25 -0.38 -1.12
C THR A 78 12.10 -1.27 -0.19
N ARG A 79 13.37 -0.91 0.01
CA ARG A 79 14.23 -1.60 1.00
C ARG A 79 13.64 -1.55 2.41
N LYS A 80 12.99 -0.43 2.77
CA LYS A 80 12.35 -0.25 4.06
C LYS A 80 11.16 -1.21 4.21
N ASP A 81 10.33 -1.34 3.18
CA ASP A 81 9.18 -2.23 3.20
C ASP A 81 9.61 -3.70 3.37
N LEU A 82 10.69 -4.12 2.71
CA LEU A 82 11.24 -5.47 2.89
C LEU A 82 11.80 -5.70 4.29
N SER A 83 12.38 -4.67 4.90
CA SER A 83 12.90 -4.76 6.27
C SER A 83 11.76 -4.91 7.27
N SER A 84 10.70 -4.10 7.14
CA SER A 84 9.49 -4.22 7.97
C SER A 84 8.78 -5.56 7.77
N TRP A 85 8.74 -6.09 6.54
CA TRP A 85 8.17 -7.41 6.30
C TRP A 85 8.98 -8.52 6.98
N ALA A 86 10.32 -8.46 6.90
CA ALA A 86 11.19 -9.41 7.58
C ALA A 86 11.01 -9.36 9.11
N GLU A 87 10.89 -8.17 9.70
CA GLU A 87 10.63 -7.99 11.12
C GLU A 87 9.29 -8.61 11.54
N CYS A 88 8.21 -8.35 10.80
CA CYS A 88 6.90 -8.95 11.07
C CYS A 88 6.95 -10.49 11.02
N LEU A 89 7.64 -11.05 10.04
CA LEU A 89 7.83 -12.51 9.94
C LEU A 89 8.67 -13.05 11.10
N SER A 90 9.76 -12.37 11.45
CA SER A 90 10.60 -12.75 12.59
C SER A 90 9.78 -12.77 13.89
N ARG A 91 9.00 -11.73 14.16
CA ARG A 91 8.11 -11.68 15.34
C ARG A 91 7.13 -12.84 15.36
N ALA A 92 6.48 -13.10 14.23
CA ALA A 92 5.57 -14.24 14.12
C ALA A 92 6.28 -15.57 14.42
N PHE A 93 7.46 -15.80 13.84
CA PHE A 93 8.22 -17.03 14.08
C PHE A 93 8.70 -17.17 15.52
N THR A 94 9.16 -16.09 16.15
CA THR A 94 9.52 -16.08 17.57
C THR A 94 8.32 -16.39 18.46
N ASP A 95 7.14 -15.86 18.16
CA ASP A 95 5.90 -16.20 18.88
C ASP A 95 5.52 -17.70 18.74
N TYR A 96 5.91 -18.32 17.62
CA TYR A 96 5.76 -19.77 17.39
C TYR A 96 6.93 -20.62 17.93
N GLY A 97 7.86 -20.03 18.69
CA GLY A 97 8.99 -20.74 19.30
C GLY A 97 10.12 -21.07 18.33
N ALA A 98 10.16 -20.44 17.16
CA ALA A 98 11.35 -20.42 16.32
C ALA A 98 12.20 -19.21 16.74
N ASP A 99 13.05 -19.42 17.75
CA ASP A 99 14.11 -18.51 18.15
C ASP A 99 15.40 -18.82 17.38
N SER A 100 16.17 -17.77 17.09
CA SER A 100 17.55 -17.95 16.66
C SER A 100 18.36 -18.42 17.88
N SER A 101 18.72 -19.71 17.91
CA SER A 101 19.81 -20.20 18.76
C SER A 101 21.12 -19.46 18.46
#